data_AF-A0A517WGL1-F1
#
_entry.id   AF-A0A517WGL1-F1
#
_cell.length_a   1.000
_cell.length_b   1.000
_cell.length_c   1.000
_cell.angle_alpha   90.00
_cell.angle_beta   90.00
_cell.angle_gamma   90.00
#
_symmetry.space_group_name_H-M   'P 1'
#
loop_
_entity.id
_entity.type
_entity.pdbx_description
1 polymer ?
#
loop_
_entity_poly.entity_id
_entity_poly.type
_entity_poly.pdbx_seq_one_letter_code
_entity_poly.pdbx_strand_id
1 'polypeptide(L)'
;MFLEVPTFEACTVTLIVTAIRTIIEASPTIVGGVVVAAWLRTRATPDRVKVIFRGTGIQGIFRTILIGMTLPVCSIGVLPVLRELRRLGLPTVKLITLGLVAPLLNPISMLYGLTVLSTTQFLMILGVTWGLAIIISDVSSRFAVASNITAEKPPAGLTGATRLRNLLIASCRIVTGWPLVDLMVVVMISGLTLALIPPSTFVAVGDGSNRSGPLIASLLAFPQYVSPARGIIQCAAIERVGLSVPTGLVIYVFGVCFAAANMYWLTRWYGLRRLLAVVIAMFLFLCTVAYTATVVLPPPTGTVDETTGLDSLSRPEFSTYDQITETVSVSVSLKDPLMLVGTLALWILVVAGMFIRIAKVGYRNDNPETESSASTGRMAKAVPASQLGAIAIFGMAIFFCLFTYIIFPSPSECLEEMQTIQLDANIALRRGNVRDALDQIAACDSFAAKLPISAVVYLSFPTPSQRQATRELRLELHSTRALLQDGDVTSAKKRIPDLMRLLTETKATFIGSSS
;
A
#
# COMPACT_ATOMS: atom_id res chain seq x y z
N MET A 1 26.56 -11.95 9.78
CA MET A 1 25.69 -12.21 10.95
C MET A 1 24.56 -11.19 10.87
N PHE A 2 23.31 -11.58 10.61
CA PHE A 2 22.22 -10.65 10.27
C PHE A 2 21.50 -10.04 11.48
N LEU A 3 21.92 -10.41 12.70
CA LEU A 3 21.38 -9.90 13.96
C LEU A 3 22.56 -9.50 14.87
N GLU A 4 22.41 -8.38 15.55
CA GLU A 4 23.38 -7.85 16.50
C GLU A 4 22.64 -7.39 17.76
N VAL A 5 23.24 -7.58 18.94
CA VAL A 5 22.68 -7.05 20.19
C VAL A 5 22.97 -5.55 20.24
N PRO A 6 21.95 -4.67 20.21
CA PRO A 6 22.16 -3.24 20.25
C PRO A 6 22.60 -2.77 21.64
N THR A 7 23.27 -1.62 21.70
CA THR A 7 23.43 -0.88 22.95
C THR A 7 22.05 -0.41 23.45
N PHE A 8 21.93 -0.16 24.76
CA PHE A 8 20.68 0.34 25.35
C PHE A 8 20.22 1.66 24.72
N GLU A 9 21.18 2.54 24.43
CA GLU A 9 20.97 3.81 23.74
C GLU A 9 20.42 3.57 22.33
N ALA A 10 21.08 2.74 21.53
CA ALA A 10 20.66 2.47 20.17
C ALA A 10 19.26 1.83 20.10
N CYS A 11 18.94 0.94 21.05
CA CYS A 11 17.61 0.37 21.19
C CYS A 11 16.55 1.45 21.48
N THR A 12 16.84 2.35 22.42
CA THR A 12 15.94 3.44 22.81
C THR A 12 15.68 4.40 21.66
N VAL A 13 16.74 4.85 20.97
CA VAL A 13 16.62 5.73 19.79
C VAL A 13 15.80 5.05 18.69
N THR A 14 16.09 3.78 18.40
CA THR A 14 15.37 3.02 17.37
C THR A 14 13.88 2.90 17.70
N LEU A 15 13.52 2.65 18.96
CA LEU A 15 12.14 2.58 19.41
C LEU A 15 11.41 3.93 19.21
N ILE A 16 12.03 5.05 19.61
CA ILE A 16 11.45 6.39 19.46
C ILE A 16 11.24 6.74 17.99
N VAL A 17 12.27 6.56 17.17
CA VAL A 17 12.21 6.84 15.72
C VAL A 17 11.14 5.97 15.08
N THR A 18 11.13 4.67 15.36
CA THR A 18 10.13 3.73 14.81
C THR A 18 8.72 4.08 15.25
N ALA A 19 8.52 4.51 16.50
CA ALA A 19 7.23 4.91 17.02
C ALA A 19 6.66 6.13 16.27
N ILE A 20 7.42 7.23 16.25
CA ILE A 20 7.02 8.47 15.57
C ILE A 20 6.71 8.19 14.11
N ARG A 21 7.62 7.48 13.45
CA ARG A 21 7.56 7.12 12.05
C ARG A 21 6.32 6.26 11.75
N THR A 22 6.10 5.19 12.50
CA THR A 22 4.95 4.28 12.31
C THR A 22 3.63 5.01 12.54
N ILE A 23 3.54 5.87 13.55
CA ILE A 23 2.33 6.64 13.85
C ILE A 23 1.99 7.56 12.67
N ILE A 24 2.95 8.36 12.19
CA ILE A 24 2.70 9.32 11.11
C ILE A 24 2.26 8.61 9.82
N GLU A 25 2.92 7.51 9.47
CA GLU A 25 2.62 6.78 8.24
C GLU A 25 1.32 5.99 8.28
N ALA A 26 1.04 5.35 9.42
CA ALA A 26 -0.17 4.57 9.56
C ALA A 26 -1.39 5.48 9.71
N SER A 27 -1.23 6.72 10.15
CA SER A 27 -2.32 7.64 10.51
C SER A 27 -3.43 7.76 9.45
N PRO A 28 -3.16 8.05 8.16
CA PRO A 28 -4.22 8.21 7.16
C PRO A 28 -5.07 6.93 7.01
N THR A 29 -4.41 5.78 6.98
CA THR A 29 -5.05 4.48 6.80
C THR A 29 -5.74 3.97 8.06
N ILE A 30 -5.25 4.33 9.26
CA ILE A 30 -5.94 4.09 10.54
C ILE A 30 -7.22 4.91 10.58
N VAL A 31 -7.18 6.20 10.23
CA VAL A 31 -8.37 7.05 10.17
C VAL A 31 -9.38 6.47 9.17
N GLY A 32 -8.94 6.09 7.98
CA GLY A 32 -9.77 5.40 6.98
C GLY A 32 -10.44 4.15 7.55
N GLY A 33 -9.67 3.26 8.19
CA GLY A 33 -10.17 2.05 8.84
C GLY A 33 -11.16 2.30 9.97
N VAL A 34 -10.90 3.31 10.82
CA VAL A 34 -11.80 3.74 11.90
C VAL A 34 -13.11 4.27 11.34
N VAL A 35 -13.09 5.09 10.29
CA VAL A 35 -14.30 5.64 9.67
C VAL A 35 -15.12 4.54 9.01
N VAL A 36 -14.48 3.61 8.29
CA VAL A 36 -15.16 2.44 7.71
C VAL A 36 -15.78 1.58 8.81
N ALA A 37 -15.03 1.28 9.87
CA ALA A 37 -15.54 0.51 11.01
C ALA A 37 -16.71 1.23 11.72
N ALA A 38 -16.62 2.55 11.91
CA ALA A 38 -17.70 3.36 12.48
C ALA A 38 -18.95 3.36 11.59
N TRP A 39 -18.77 3.39 10.26
CA TRP A 39 -19.85 3.25 9.31
C TRP A 39 -20.51 1.87 9.39
N LEU A 40 -19.70 0.80 9.45
CA LEU A 40 -20.21 -0.56 9.66
C LEU A 40 -20.98 -0.67 10.98
N ARG A 41 -20.45 -0.07 12.04
CA ARG A 41 -21.06 -0.11 13.38
C ARG A 41 -22.41 0.58 13.44
N THR A 42 -22.53 1.72 12.77
CA THR A 42 -23.72 2.58 12.84
C THR A 42 -24.76 2.28 11.78
N ARG A 43 -24.40 1.62 10.66
CA ARG A 43 -25.31 1.47 9.52
C ARG A 43 -25.37 0.09 8.88
N ALA A 44 -24.36 -0.77 9.06
CA ALA A 44 -24.37 -2.07 8.41
C ALA A 44 -25.22 -3.07 9.19
N THR A 45 -25.91 -3.95 8.45
CA THR A 45 -26.69 -5.05 9.00
C THR A 45 -26.11 -6.38 8.52
N PRO A 46 -26.28 -7.48 9.29
CA PRO A 46 -25.80 -8.81 8.88
C PRO A 46 -26.26 -9.22 7.49
N ASP A 47 -27.51 -8.92 7.11
CA ASP A 47 -28.05 -9.28 5.80
C ASP A 47 -27.35 -8.57 4.65
N ARG A 48 -27.02 -7.28 4.81
CA ARG A 48 -26.26 -6.53 3.80
C ARG A 48 -24.85 -7.07 3.64
N VAL A 49 -24.18 -7.40 4.74
CA VAL A 49 -22.84 -8.01 4.70
C VAL A 49 -22.89 -9.37 4.00
N LYS A 50 -23.90 -10.20 4.31
CA LYS A 50 -24.11 -11.49 3.62
C LYS A 50 -24.30 -11.33 2.11
N VAL A 51 -25.04 -10.30 1.67
CA VAL A 51 -25.25 -10.01 0.24
C VAL A 51 -23.99 -9.51 -0.44
N ILE A 52 -23.28 -8.56 0.17
CA ILE A 52 -22.03 -7.99 -0.37
C ILE A 52 -20.97 -9.08 -0.54
N PHE A 53 -20.80 -9.90 0.49
CA PHE A 53 -19.84 -11.00 0.49
C PHE A 53 -20.49 -12.32 0.05
N ARG A 54 -21.57 -12.32 -0.72
CA ARG A 54 -22.27 -13.57 -1.13
C ARG A 54 -21.40 -14.42 -2.05
N GLY A 55 -21.65 -15.73 -2.07
CA GLY A 55 -20.91 -16.71 -2.87
C GLY A 55 -19.98 -17.59 -2.05
N THR A 56 -19.75 -18.80 -2.54
CA THR A 56 -18.88 -19.84 -1.99
C THR A 56 -17.70 -20.10 -2.95
N GLY A 57 -16.66 -20.78 -2.45
CA GLY A 57 -15.46 -21.11 -3.24
C GLY A 57 -14.83 -19.88 -3.91
N ILE A 58 -14.38 -20.05 -5.15
CA ILE A 58 -13.67 -19.03 -5.94
C ILE A 58 -14.50 -17.75 -6.12
N GLN A 59 -15.81 -17.84 -6.34
CA GLN A 59 -16.66 -16.66 -6.50
C GLN A 59 -16.70 -15.80 -5.23
N GLY A 60 -16.75 -16.45 -4.06
CA GLY A 60 -16.69 -15.76 -2.77
C GLY A 60 -15.33 -15.09 -2.52
N ILE A 61 -14.24 -15.74 -2.94
CA ILE A 61 -12.88 -15.21 -2.84
C ILE A 61 -12.74 -13.97 -3.73
N PHE A 62 -13.12 -14.09 -5.01
CA PHE A 62 -13.06 -13.00 -5.98
C PHE A 62 -13.76 -11.73 -5.48
N ARG A 63 -14.98 -11.86 -4.94
CA ARG A 63 -15.70 -10.72 -4.35
C ARG A 63 -15.00 -10.15 -3.12
N THR A 64 -14.45 -11.01 -2.27
CA THR A 64 -13.71 -10.57 -1.07
C THR A 64 -12.46 -9.79 -1.47
N ILE A 65 -11.74 -10.24 -2.51
CA ILE A 65 -10.58 -9.53 -3.06
C ILE A 65 -11.01 -8.15 -3.56
N LEU A 66 -12.04 -8.09 -4.42
CA LEU A 66 -12.54 -6.82 -4.97
C LEU A 66 -12.96 -5.83 -3.88
N ILE A 67 -13.66 -6.30 -2.84
CA ILE A 67 -14.02 -5.44 -1.71
C ILE A 67 -12.76 -4.97 -0.97
N GLY A 68 -11.79 -5.86 -0.74
CA GLY A 68 -10.50 -5.50 -0.13
C GLY A 68 -9.78 -4.39 -0.89
N MET A 69 -9.77 -4.46 -2.23
CA MET A 69 -9.14 -3.44 -3.08
C MET A 69 -9.79 -2.05 -2.95
N THR A 70 -11.03 -1.97 -2.47
CA THR A 70 -11.70 -0.67 -2.24
C THR A 70 -11.43 -0.06 -0.86
N LEU A 71 -10.80 -0.80 0.05
CA LEU A 71 -10.56 -0.33 1.42
C LEU A 71 -9.22 0.42 1.51
N PRO A 72 -9.21 1.72 1.87
CA PRO A 72 -7.98 2.49 2.03
C PRO A 72 -7.35 2.24 3.40
N VAL A 73 -6.96 0.99 3.66
CA VAL A 73 -6.44 0.53 4.96
C VAL A 73 -5.08 -0.13 4.83
N CYS A 74 -4.31 -0.10 5.91
CA CYS A 74 -3.09 -0.88 6.09
C CYS A 74 -3.33 -2.06 7.03
N SER A 75 -2.29 -2.84 7.32
CA SER A 75 -2.35 -3.96 8.27
C SER A 75 -2.83 -3.56 9.68
N ILE A 76 -2.62 -2.31 10.12
CA ILE A 76 -3.16 -1.80 11.39
C ILE A 76 -4.62 -1.32 11.20
N GLY A 77 -4.85 -0.51 10.15
CA GLY A 77 -6.16 0.09 9.86
C GLY A 77 -7.26 -0.92 9.52
N VAL A 78 -6.90 -2.11 9.04
CA VAL A 78 -7.88 -3.15 8.69
C VAL A 78 -8.51 -3.81 9.93
N LEU A 79 -7.80 -3.85 11.06
CA LEU A 79 -8.26 -4.51 12.29
C LEU A 79 -9.63 -4.04 12.82
N PRO A 80 -9.90 -2.73 12.99
CA PRO A 80 -11.23 -2.27 13.39
C PRO A 80 -12.32 -2.68 12.39
N VAL A 81 -12.01 -2.69 11.08
CA VAL A 81 -12.95 -3.13 10.03
C VAL A 81 -13.25 -4.62 10.17
N LEU A 82 -12.23 -5.46 10.36
CA LEU A 82 -12.40 -6.91 10.57
C LEU A 82 -13.23 -7.21 11.82
N ARG A 83 -13.05 -6.48 12.92
CA ARG A 83 -13.84 -6.64 14.14
C ARG A 83 -15.32 -6.38 13.91
N GLU A 84 -15.65 -5.32 13.18
CA GLU A 84 -17.04 -4.99 12.86
C GLU A 84 -17.65 -5.99 11.87
N LEU A 85 -16.90 -6.42 10.85
CA LEU A 85 -17.37 -7.47 9.93
C LEU A 85 -17.56 -8.81 10.64
N ARG A 86 -16.69 -9.15 11.60
CA ARG A 86 -16.84 -10.32 12.46
C ARG A 86 -18.08 -10.21 13.34
N ARG A 87 -18.33 -9.02 13.93
CA ARG A 87 -19.56 -8.73 14.69
C ARG A 87 -20.82 -8.92 13.84
N LEU A 88 -20.75 -8.60 12.55
CA LEU A 88 -21.84 -8.76 11.58
C LEU A 88 -21.97 -10.20 11.02
N GLY A 89 -21.16 -11.14 11.49
CA GLY A 89 -21.25 -12.56 11.14
C GLY A 89 -20.54 -12.94 9.84
N LEU A 90 -19.54 -12.18 9.41
CA LEU A 90 -18.72 -12.56 8.25
C LEU A 90 -17.87 -13.80 8.57
N PRO A 91 -17.87 -14.86 7.73
CA PRO A 91 -17.07 -16.06 7.95
C PRO A 91 -15.58 -15.78 8.07
N THR A 92 -14.89 -16.53 8.92
CA THR A 92 -13.47 -16.31 9.24
C THR A 92 -12.55 -16.40 8.01
N VAL A 93 -12.86 -17.28 7.06
CA VAL A 93 -12.15 -17.39 5.77
C VAL A 93 -12.11 -16.05 5.03
N LYS A 94 -13.26 -15.37 4.95
CA LYS A 94 -13.38 -14.07 4.29
C LYS A 94 -12.71 -12.96 5.10
N LEU A 95 -12.75 -13.04 6.43
CA LEU A 95 -12.03 -12.09 7.29
C LEU A 95 -10.51 -12.18 7.11
N ILE A 96 -9.94 -13.39 7.08
CA ILE A 96 -8.49 -13.59 6.87
C ILE A 96 -8.09 -13.11 5.48
N THR A 97 -8.86 -13.51 4.46
CA THR A 97 -8.63 -13.08 3.08
C THR A 97 -8.68 -11.57 2.92
N LEU A 98 -9.69 -10.93 3.52
CA LEU A 98 -9.83 -9.47 3.50
C LEU A 98 -8.69 -8.78 4.27
N GLY A 99 -8.28 -9.35 5.41
CA GLY A 99 -7.16 -8.87 6.21
C GLY A 99 -5.83 -8.87 5.47
N LEU A 100 -5.66 -9.79 4.51
CA LEU A 100 -4.46 -9.87 3.68
C LEU A 100 -4.56 -8.97 2.44
N VAL A 101 -5.68 -9.04 1.73
CA VAL A 101 -5.82 -8.32 0.45
C VAL A 101 -5.94 -6.82 0.66
N ALA A 102 -6.67 -6.38 1.69
CA ALA A 102 -6.93 -4.96 1.87
C ALA A 102 -5.64 -4.14 2.05
N PRO A 103 -4.64 -4.53 2.87
CA PRO A 103 -3.38 -3.80 2.94
C PRO A 103 -2.53 -3.86 1.67
N LEU A 104 -2.49 -5.02 0.99
CA LEU A 104 -1.60 -5.26 -0.14
C LEU A 104 -2.09 -4.63 -1.44
N LEU A 105 -3.40 -4.59 -1.66
CA LEU A 105 -4.02 -4.03 -2.86
C LEU A 105 -4.89 -2.82 -2.55
N ASN A 106 -4.57 -2.07 -1.48
CA ASN A 106 -5.33 -0.85 -1.21
C ASN A 106 -5.18 0.15 -2.36
N PRO A 107 -6.14 1.08 -2.51
CA PRO A 107 -6.13 2.07 -3.58
C PRO A 107 -4.82 2.88 -3.67
N ILE A 108 -4.21 3.18 -2.52
CA ILE A 108 -2.99 3.98 -2.41
C ILE A 108 -1.81 3.20 -2.99
N SER A 109 -1.58 1.96 -2.55
CA SER A 109 -0.53 1.07 -3.06
C SER A 109 -0.67 0.81 -4.55
N MET A 110 -1.90 0.67 -5.05
CA MET A 110 -2.13 0.49 -6.48
C MET A 110 -1.73 1.73 -7.27
N LEU A 111 -2.05 2.92 -6.77
CA LEU A 111 -1.70 4.19 -7.40
C LEU A 111 -0.19 4.47 -7.34
N TYR A 112 0.44 4.31 -6.17
CA TYR A 112 1.90 4.42 -6.02
C TYR A 112 2.61 3.35 -6.85
N GLY A 113 2.08 2.13 -6.88
CA GLY A 113 2.63 1.03 -7.67
C GLY A 113 2.65 1.37 -9.16
N LEU A 114 1.55 1.92 -9.67
CA LEU A 114 1.42 2.31 -11.08
C LEU A 114 2.33 3.49 -11.47
N THR A 115 2.64 4.37 -10.50
CA THR A 115 3.49 5.55 -10.72
C THR A 115 4.97 5.29 -10.54
N VAL A 116 5.37 4.37 -9.66
CA VAL A 116 6.78 4.18 -9.31
C VAL A 116 7.37 2.88 -9.85
N LEU A 117 6.61 1.78 -9.87
CA LEU A 117 7.12 0.46 -10.26
C LEU A 117 7.17 0.28 -11.78
N SER A 118 8.02 -0.64 -12.25
CA SER A 118 7.93 -1.16 -13.61
C SER A 118 6.64 -1.97 -13.80
N THR A 119 6.15 -2.05 -15.04
CA THR A 119 4.92 -2.80 -15.36
C THR A 119 5.02 -4.27 -14.93
N THR A 120 6.19 -4.88 -15.09
CA THR A 120 6.45 -6.27 -14.68
C THR A 120 6.31 -6.45 -13.17
N GLN A 121 6.91 -5.56 -12.37
CA GLN A 121 6.82 -5.63 -10.92
C GLN A 121 5.39 -5.38 -10.41
N PHE A 122 4.71 -4.39 -10.99
CA PHE A 122 3.32 -4.10 -10.64
C PHE A 122 2.40 -5.31 -10.89
N LEU A 123 2.52 -5.95 -12.07
CA LEU A 123 1.76 -7.16 -12.40
C LEU A 123 2.15 -8.35 -11.52
N MET A 124 3.42 -8.47 -11.14
CA MET A 124 3.88 -9.49 -10.21
C MET A 124 3.22 -9.33 -8.83
N ILE A 125 3.24 -8.13 -8.25
CA ILE A 125 2.60 -7.85 -6.96
C ILE A 125 1.11 -8.18 -7.02
N LEU A 126 0.42 -7.78 -8.10
CA LEU A 126 -0.98 -8.09 -8.30
C LEU A 126 -1.20 -9.62 -8.37
N GLY A 127 -0.51 -10.31 -9.28
CA GLY A 127 -0.66 -11.76 -9.48
C GLY A 127 -0.35 -12.57 -8.23
N VAL A 128 0.71 -12.20 -7.50
CA VAL A 128 1.12 -12.87 -6.25
C VAL A 128 0.11 -12.63 -5.15
N THR A 129 -0.42 -11.42 -5.02
CA THR A 129 -1.45 -11.13 -4.01
C THR A 129 -2.75 -11.89 -4.30
N TRP A 130 -3.13 -12.02 -5.56
CA TRP A 130 -4.28 -12.84 -5.98
C TRP A 130 -4.05 -14.32 -5.70
N GLY A 131 -2.87 -14.86 -6.06
CA GLY A 131 -2.49 -16.24 -5.75
C GLY A 131 -2.50 -16.54 -4.25
N LEU A 132 -1.95 -15.62 -3.45
CA LEU A 132 -2.00 -15.67 -1.99
C LEU A 132 -3.42 -15.71 -1.45
N ALA A 133 -4.29 -14.83 -1.94
CA ALA A 133 -5.67 -14.78 -1.52
C ALA A 133 -6.39 -16.11 -1.78
N ILE A 134 -6.13 -16.75 -2.92
CA ILE A 134 -6.68 -18.07 -3.27
C ILE A 134 -6.16 -19.15 -2.33
N ILE A 135 -4.84 -19.24 -2.12
CA ILE A 135 -4.23 -20.28 -1.29
C ILE A 135 -4.65 -20.14 0.17
N ILE A 136 -4.63 -18.92 0.71
CA ILE A 136 -5.05 -18.65 2.09
C ILE A 136 -6.53 -18.95 2.26
N SER A 137 -7.36 -18.61 1.27
CA SER A 137 -8.78 -18.95 1.29
C SER A 137 -8.99 -20.46 1.24
N ASP A 138 -8.27 -21.20 0.40
CA ASP A 138 -8.37 -22.65 0.32
C ASP A 138 -7.98 -23.30 1.65
N VAL A 139 -6.79 -22.97 2.17
CA VAL A 139 -6.28 -23.53 3.43
C VAL A 139 -7.20 -23.17 4.59
N SER A 140 -7.66 -21.92 4.67
CA SER A 140 -8.59 -21.53 5.74
C SER A 140 -10.00 -22.11 5.57
N SER A 141 -10.44 -22.43 4.35
CA SER A 141 -11.74 -23.09 4.13
C SER A 141 -11.81 -24.48 4.75
N ARG A 142 -10.68 -25.20 4.78
CA ARG A 142 -10.54 -26.53 5.40
C ARG A 142 -10.73 -26.49 6.91
N PHE A 143 -10.56 -25.33 7.53
CA PHE A 143 -10.71 -25.14 8.98
C PHE A 143 -11.76 -24.06 9.32
N ALA A 144 -12.74 -23.84 8.45
CA ALA A 144 -13.71 -22.77 8.59
C ALA A 144 -14.48 -22.89 9.92
N VAL A 145 -14.47 -21.81 10.70
CA VAL A 145 -15.27 -21.65 11.92
C VAL A 145 -16.43 -20.71 11.61
N ALA A 146 -17.66 -21.20 11.81
CA ALA A 146 -18.84 -20.37 11.74
C ALA A 146 -18.80 -19.31 12.85
N SER A 147 -19.03 -18.04 12.49
CA SER A 147 -19.14 -16.97 13.46
C SER A 147 -20.54 -16.97 14.06
N ASN A 148 -20.68 -17.57 15.25
CA ASN A 148 -21.93 -17.55 16.02
C ASN A 148 -22.08 -16.25 16.83
N ILE A 149 -21.88 -15.10 16.20
CA ILE A 149 -22.01 -13.79 16.86
C ILE A 149 -23.32 -13.15 16.43
N THR A 150 -24.20 -12.91 17.39
CA THR A 150 -25.45 -12.17 17.17
C THR A 150 -25.12 -10.68 17.16
N ALA A 151 -25.30 -10.02 16.01
CA ALA A 151 -25.08 -8.60 15.88
C ALA A 151 -26.19 -7.81 16.61
N GLU A 152 -25.80 -6.91 17.50
CA GLU A 152 -26.71 -5.91 18.07
C GLU A 152 -27.22 -4.98 16.97
N LYS A 153 -28.51 -4.60 17.05
CA LYS A 153 -29.14 -3.69 16.08
C LYS A 153 -28.40 -2.34 16.07
N PRO A 154 -28.15 -1.76 14.87
CA PRO A 154 -27.50 -0.46 14.79
C PRO A 154 -28.38 0.64 15.42
N PRO A 155 -27.76 1.73 15.96
CA PRO A 155 -28.51 2.85 16.52
C PRO A 155 -29.42 3.49 15.45
N ALA A 156 -30.65 3.84 15.83
CA ALA A 156 -31.65 4.34 14.91
C ALA A 156 -31.44 5.84 14.66
N GLY A 157 -30.92 6.20 13.49
CA GLY A 157 -30.82 7.59 13.04
C GLY A 157 -31.66 7.82 11.78
N LEU A 158 -32.70 8.64 11.88
CA LEU A 158 -33.56 8.97 10.75
C LEU A 158 -33.00 10.18 9.99
N THR A 159 -32.43 11.16 10.69
CA THR A 159 -31.87 12.39 10.11
C THR A 159 -30.41 12.26 9.66
N GLY A 160 -29.99 13.13 8.74
CA GLY A 160 -28.59 13.25 8.33
C GLY A 160 -27.68 13.66 9.50
N ALA A 161 -28.12 14.60 10.32
CA ALA A 161 -27.35 15.12 11.46
C ALA A 161 -27.13 14.07 12.55
N THR A 162 -28.17 13.33 12.95
CA THR A 162 -28.04 12.24 13.93
C THR A 162 -27.12 11.13 13.44
N ARG A 163 -27.23 10.76 12.16
CA ARG A 163 -26.35 9.75 11.58
C ARG A 163 -24.88 10.19 11.56
N LEU A 164 -24.61 11.45 11.19
CA LEU A 164 -23.25 12.00 11.22
C LEU A 164 -22.71 12.05 12.65
N ARG A 165 -23.52 12.49 13.61
CA ARG A 165 -23.16 12.50 15.04
C ARG A 165 -22.82 11.10 15.54
N ASN A 166 -23.67 10.11 15.26
CA ASN A 166 -23.44 8.73 15.67
C ASN A 166 -22.19 8.14 15.01
N LEU A 167 -21.93 8.47 13.74
CA LEU A 167 -20.71 8.09 13.04
C LEU A 167 -19.47 8.68 13.74
N LEU A 168 -19.47 9.97 14.06
CA LEU A 168 -18.36 10.63 14.75
C LEU A 168 -18.13 10.05 16.15
N ILE A 169 -19.20 9.83 16.92
CA ILE A 169 -19.13 9.18 18.24
C ILE A 169 -18.55 7.77 18.11
N ALA A 170 -18.98 6.99 17.12
CA ALA A 170 -18.46 5.66 16.86
C ALA A 170 -16.98 5.70 16.48
N SER A 171 -16.55 6.59 15.58
CA SER A 171 -15.15 6.78 15.20
C SER A 171 -14.28 7.09 16.42
N CYS A 172 -14.70 8.04 17.24
CA CYS A 172 -14.02 8.46 18.45
C CYS A 172 -13.91 7.32 19.49
N ARG A 173 -14.97 6.52 19.66
CA ARG A 173 -14.97 5.36 20.58
C ARG A 173 -14.10 4.22 20.06
N ILE A 174 -14.10 3.99 18.74
CA ILE A 174 -13.31 2.93 18.09
C ILE A 174 -11.83 3.28 18.17
N VAL A 175 -11.41 4.49 17.81
CA VAL A 175 -9.97 4.87 17.80
C VAL A 175 -9.35 4.77 19.20
N THR A 176 -10.10 5.16 20.24
CA THR A 176 -9.66 5.09 21.65
C THR A 176 -9.91 3.72 22.31
N GLY A 177 -10.26 2.71 21.51
CA GLY A 177 -10.46 1.34 21.97
C GLY A 177 -9.27 0.43 21.64
N TRP A 178 -9.58 -0.78 21.19
CA TRP A 178 -8.59 -1.78 20.78
C TRP A 178 -7.60 -1.32 19.68
N PRO A 179 -7.98 -0.51 18.67
CA PRO A 179 -7.03 0.03 17.70
C PRO A 179 -5.83 0.76 18.29
N LEU A 180 -6.00 1.48 19.40
CA LEU A 180 -4.88 2.14 20.09
C LEU A 180 -3.89 1.12 20.65
N VAL A 181 -4.41 0.03 21.25
CA VAL A 181 -3.59 -1.08 21.77
C VAL A 181 -2.90 -1.80 20.61
N ASP A 182 -3.59 -2.02 19.50
CA ASP A 182 -3.01 -2.63 18.30
C ASP A 182 -1.81 -1.81 17.79
N LEU A 183 -1.97 -0.50 17.72
CA LEU A 183 -0.91 0.42 17.31
C LEU A 183 0.29 0.35 18.26
N MET A 184 0.06 0.36 19.58
CA MET A 184 1.13 0.22 20.57
C MET A 184 1.89 -1.11 20.43
N VAL A 185 1.16 -2.23 20.28
CA VAL A 185 1.78 -3.55 20.09
C VAL A 185 2.64 -3.60 18.84
N VAL A 186 2.15 -3.02 17.73
CA VAL A 186 2.89 -2.98 16.47
C VAL A 186 4.15 -2.12 16.60
N VAL A 187 4.02 -0.90 17.14
CA VAL A 187 5.16 0.00 17.37
C VAL A 187 6.23 -0.67 18.21
N MET A 188 5.84 -1.32 19.32
CA MET A 188 6.78 -1.98 20.22
C MET A 188 7.49 -3.16 19.55
N ILE A 189 6.74 -4.07 18.90
CA ILE A 189 7.33 -5.27 18.30
C ILE A 189 8.18 -4.91 17.09
N SER A 190 7.72 -4.00 16.23
CA SER A 190 8.51 -3.56 15.08
C SER A 190 9.77 -2.80 15.50
N GLY A 191 9.70 -1.93 16.51
CA GLY A 191 10.86 -1.19 17.00
C GLY A 191 11.90 -2.09 17.69
N LEU A 192 11.46 -3.07 18.49
CA LEU A 192 12.35 -4.08 19.07
C LEU A 192 12.99 -4.96 18.00
N THR A 193 12.24 -5.32 16.95
CA THR A 193 12.77 -6.10 15.82
C THR A 193 13.81 -5.30 15.05
N LEU A 194 13.53 -4.02 14.73
CA LEU A 194 14.46 -3.14 14.04
C LEU A 194 15.76 -2.92 14.84
N ALA A 195 15.65 -2.79 16.16
CA ALA A 195 16.81 -2.58 17.02
C ALA A 195 17.84 -3.74 16.94
N LEU A 196 17.38 -4.96 16.65
CA LEU A 196 18.22 -6.15 16.50
C LEU A 196 18.86 -6.29 15.10
N ILE A 197 18.42 -5.50 14.12
CA ILE A 197 18.83 -5.61 12.73
C ILE A 197 19.83 -4.49 12.43
N PRO A 198 21.12 -4.81 12.21
CA PRO A 198 22.13 -3.80 11.87
C PRO A 198 21.77 -3.02 10.61
N PRO A 199 22.30 -1.79 10.45
CA PRO A 199 22.22 -1.06 9.20
C PRO A 199 22.70 -1.90 8.01
N SER A 200 22.16 -1.63 6.82
CA SER A 200 22.57 -2.27 5.56
C SER A 200 22.29 -3.79 5.46
N THR A 201 21.72 -4.42 6.49
CA THR A 201 21.39 -5.87 6.49
C THR A 201 20.51 -6.25 5.29
N PHE A 202 19.48 -5.46 4.99
CA PHE A 202 18.56 -5.75 3.88
C PHE A 202 19.20 -5.57 2.50
N VAL A 203 20.24 -4.75 2.38
CA VAL A 203 21.06 -4.63 1.16
C VAL A 203 21.86 -5.91 0.95
N ALA A 204 22.53 -6.41 2.00
CA ALA A 204 23.27 -7.67 1.95
C ALA A 204 22.38 -8.92 1.72
N VAL A 205 21.15 -8.90 2.26
CA VAL A 205 20.15 -9.95 2.02
C VAL A 205 19.56 -9.85 0.60
N GLY A 206 19.47 -8.64 0.07
CA GLY A 206 18.98 -8.33 -1.27
C GLY A 206 19.99 -8.63 -2.39
N ASP A 207 21.26 -8.88 -2.08
CA ASP A 207 22.29 -9.19 -3.07
C ASP A 207 21.88 -10.41 -3.93
N GLY A 208 21.98 -10.28 -5.25
CA GLY A 208 21.63 -11.34 -6.22
C GLY A 208 22.46 -12.62 -6.08
N SER A 209 23.65 -12.54 -5.49
CA SER A 209 24.48 -13.72 -5.16
C SER A 209 23.92 -14.53 -3.98
N ASN A 210 23.12 -13.92 -3.11
CA ASN A 210 22.57 -14.56 -1.93
C ASN A 210 21.30 -15.36 -2.25
N ARG A 211 21.47 -16.64 -2.58
CA ARG A 211 20.35 -17.56 -2.85
C ARG A 211 19.39 -17.73 -1.66
N SER A 212 19.84 -17.51 -0.43
CA SER A 212 18.98 -17.55 0.76
C SER A 212 18.27 -16.22 1.06
N GLY A 213 18.49 -15.18 0.25
CA GLY A 213 17.98 -13.82 0.43
C GLY A 213 16.47 -13.75 0.69
N PRO A 214 15.60 -14.31 -0.18
CA PRO A 214 14.15 -14.25 0.02
C PRO A 214 13.70 -14.90 1.34
N LEU A 215 14.30 -16.04 1.71
CA LEU A 215 13.99 -16.73 2.94
C LEU A 215 14.37 -15.89 4.17
N ILE A 216 15.59 -15.33 4.19
CA ILE A 216 16.06 -14.50 5.30
C ILE A 216 15.22 -13.23 5.41
N ALA A 217 14.96 -12.56 4.29
CA ALA A 217 14.14 -11.36 4.25
C ALA A 217 12.72 -11.59 4.77
N SER A 218 12.09 -12.72 4.43
CA SER A 218 10.76 -13.06 4.95
C SER A 218 10.73 -13.16 6.47
N LEU A 219 11.75 -13.78 7.07
CA LEU A 219 11.84 -13.97 8.52
C LEU A 219 12.11 -12.64 9.25
N LEU A 220 12.95 -11.78 8.67
CA LEU A 220 13.27 -10.48 9.24
C LEU A 220 12.13 -9.46 9.07
N ALA A 221 11.39 -9.50 7.96
CA ALA A 221 10.30 -8.58 7.67
C ALA A 221 8.97 -8.96 8.34
N PHE A 222 8.71 -10.25 8.59
CA PHE A 222 7.45 -10.73 9.18
C PHE A 222 6.99 -10.04 10.48
N PRO A 223 7.87 -9.71 11.45
CA PRO A 223 7.47 -9.02 12.69
C PRO A 223 7.34 -7.50 12.53
N GLN A 224 7.80 -6.96 11.40
CA GLN A 224 7.88 -5.53 11.15
C GLN A 224 6.63 -5.01 10.47
N TYR A 225 6.25 -3.78 10.81
CA TYR A 225 5.26 -3.03 10.08
C TYR A 225 5.92 -2.17 9.00
N VAL A 226 5.46 -2.34 7.78
CA VAL A 226 5.77 -1.46 6.66
C VAL A 226 4.46 -0.86 6.16
N SER A 227 4.42 0.46 6.04
CA SER A 227 3.24 1.11 5.46
C SER A 227 3.12 0.72 3.97
N PRO A 228 1.90 0.65 3.43
CA PRO A 228 1.70 0.20 2.06
C PRO A 228 2.45 1.07 1.03
N ALA A 229 2.47 2.39 1.22
CA ALA A 229 3.23 3.32 0.38
C ALA A 229 4.74 3.07 0.45
N ARG A 230 5.29 2.88 1.66
CA ARG A 230 6.71 2.55 1.82
C ARG A 230 7.09 1.22 1.19
N GLY A 231 6.24 0.21 1.32
CA GLY A 231 6.49 -1.09 0.69
C GLY A 231 6.70 -0.96 -0.82
N ILE A 232 5.89 -0.12 -1.49
CA ILE A 232 6.04 0.15 -2.92
C ILE A 232 7.36 0.89 -3.21
N ILE A 233 7.69 1.92 -2.42
CA ILE A 233 8.95 2.67 -2.57
C ILE A 233 10.16 1.75 -2.38
N GLN A 234 10.10 0.82 -1.42
CA GLN A 234 11.14 -0.19 -1.19
C GLN A 234 11.29 -1.14 -2.37
N CYS A 235 10.19 -1.63 -2.96
CA CYS A 235 10.25 -2.44 -4.18
C CYS A 235 10.93 -1.69 -5.33
N ALA A 236 10.59 -0.42 -5.51
CA ALA A 236 11.19 0.42 -6.53
C ALA A 236 12.69 0.66 -6.27
N ALA A 237 13.08 0.90 -5.02
CA ALA A 237 14.48 1.10 -4.65
C ALA A 237 15.33 -0.17 -4.91
N ILE A 238 14.77 -1.35 -4.61
CA ILE A 238 15.40 -2.64 -4.90
C ILE A 238 15.63 -2.81 -6.41
N GLU A 239 14.65 -2.46 -7.23
CA GLU A 239 14.79 -2.52 -8.70
C GLU A 239 15.90 -1.61 -9.20
N ARG A 240 15.91 -0.34 -8.74
CA ARG A 240 16.84 0.69 -9.20
C ARG A 240 18.30 0.40 -8.86
N VAL A 241 18.54 -0.26 -7.74
CA VAL A 241 19.88 -0.50 -7.20
C VAL A 241 20.42 -1.89 -7.62
N GLY A 242 19.67 -2.62 -8.44
CA GLY A 242 20.06 -3.95 -8.90
C GLY A 242 20.03 -5.00 -7.80
N LEU A 243 19.17 -4.84 -6.79
CA LEU A 243 18.94 -5.88 -5.80
C LEU A 243 17.92 -6.91 -6.32
N SER A 244 17.89 -8.08 -5.68
CA SER A 244 17.00 -9.19 -6.02
C SER A 244 15.52 -8.77 -5.92
N VAL A 245 14.87 -8.62 -7.07
CA VAL A 245 13.42 -8.32 -7.19
C VAL A 245 12.55 -9.33 -6.40
N PRO A 246 12.83 -10.65 -6.44
CA PRO A 246 12.11 -11.62 -5.61
C PRO A 246 12.23 -11.37 -4.10
N THR A 247 13.40 -10.92 -3.62
CA THR A 247 13.58 -10.53 -2.22
C THR A 247 12.71 -9.31 -1.88
N GLY A 248 12.64 -8.32 -2.78
CA GLY A 248 11.76 -7.16 -2.62
C GLY A 248 10.28 -7.50 -2.55
N LEU A 249 9.81 -8.45 -3.37
CA LEU A 249 8.44 -8.95 -3.32
C LEU A 249 8.10 -9.56 -1.94
N VAL A 250 9.03 -10.34 -1.38
CA VAL A 250 8.84 -10.97 -0.08
C VAL A 250 8.82 -9.94 1.05
N ILE A 251 9.72 -8.94 1.01
CA ILE A 251 9.73 -7.80 1.94
C ILE A 251 8.39 -7.08 1.88
N TYR A 252 7.89 -6.77 0.68
CA TYR A 252 6.60 -6.11 0.48
C TYR A 252 5.46 -6.91 1.10
N VAL A 253 5.33 -8.19 0.73
CA VAL A 253 4.19 -8.98 1.18
C VAL A 253 4.21 -9.17 2.70
N PHE A 254 5.35 -9.51 3.29
CA PHE A 254 5.42 -9.74 4.74
C PHE A 254 5.33 -8.45 5.54
N GLY A 255 6.06 -7.40 5.16
CA GLY A 255 6.06 -6.13 5.88
C GLY A 255 4.74 -5.36 5.78
N VAL A 256 4.08 -5.39 4.61
CA VAL A 256 2.83 -4.63 4.40
C VAL A 256 1.60 -5.39 4.90
N CYS A 257 1.57 -6.71 4.72
CA CYS A 257 0.41 -7.51 5.09
C CYS A 257 0.37 -7.83 6.58
N PHE A 258 1.50 -8.25 7.15
CA PHE A 258 1.55 -8.77 8.51
C PHE A 258 2.00 -7.68 9.48
N ALA A 259 1.34 -7.68 10.63
CA ALA A 259 1.81 -6.93 11.78
C ALA A 259 1.48 -7.77 13.02
N ALA A 260 2.25 -7.61 14.08
CA ALA A 260 2.09 -8.43 15.27
C ALA A 260 0.66 -8.41 15.86
N ALA A 261 -0.02 -7.27 15.78
CA ALA A 261 -1.42 -7.15 16.19
C ALA A 261 -2.37 -8.04 15.35
N ASN A 262 -2.16 -8.17 14.04
CA ASN A 262 -2.95 -9.09 13.20
C ASN A 262 -2.79 -10.53 13.67
N MET A 263 -1.56 -10.95 13.95
CA MET A 263 -1.27 -12.29 14.43
C MET A 263 -1.90 -12.57 15.78
N TYR A 264 -1.84 -11.61 16.70
CA TYR A 264 -2.49 -11.71 18.00
C TYR A 264 -4.01 -11.91 17.86
N TRP A 265 -4.69 -11.07 17.07
CA TRP A 265 -6.15 -11.14 16.93
C TRP A 265 -6.63 -12.34 16.13
N LEU A 266 -5.98 -12.65 15.03
CA LEU A 266 -6.32 -13.84 14.23
C LEU A 266 -6.08 -15.12 15.04
N THR A 267 -5.03 -15.17 15.89
CA THR A 267 -4.84 -16.29 16.83
C THR A 267 -5.99 -16.39 17.81
N ARG A 268 -6.47 -15.28 18.35
CA ARG A 268 -7.60 -15.28 19.28
C ARG A 268 -8.94 -15.66 18.62
N TRP A 269 -9.12 -15.34 17.34
CA TRP A 269 -10.37 -15.57 16.63
C TRP A 269 -10.44 -16.94 15.97
N TYR A 270 -9.30 -17.41 15.46
CA TYR A 270 -9.18 -18.62 14.67
C TYR A 270 -8.35 -19.69 15.37
N GLY A 271 -7.68 -19.41 16.48
CA GLY A 271 -6.84 -20.39 17.18
C GLY A 271 -5.47 -20.58 16.52
N LEU A 272 -4.46 -20.82 17.35
CA LEU A 272 -3.05 -20.84 16.95
C LEU A 272 -2.73 -21.87 15.87
N ARG A 273 -3.22 -23.12 16.02
CA ARG A 273 -2.93 -24.22 15.07
C ARG A 273 -3.40 -23.90 13.65
N ARG A 274 -4.59 -23.30 13.53
CA ARG A 274 -5.18 -22.97 12.23
C ARG A 274 -4.52 -21.74 11.59
N LEU A 275 -4.15 -20.76 12.41
CA LEU A 275 -3.36 -19.62 11.92
C LEU A 275 -1.98 -20.06 11.45
N LEU A 276 -1.29 -20.94 12.19
CA LEU A 276 0.00 -21.48 11.78
C LEU A 276 -0.08 -22.19 10.44
N ALA A 277 -1.12 -22.99 10.18
CA ALA A 277 -1.32 -23.62 8.88
C ALA A 277 -1.41 -22.61 7.73
N VAL A 278 -2.13 -21.49 7.95
CA VAL A 278 -2.25 -20.40 6.96
C VAL A 278 -0.92 -19.69 6.75
N VAL A 279 -0.21 -19.33 7.82
CA VAL A 279 1.07 -18.63 7.76
C VAL A 279 2.13 -19.50 7.08
N ILE A 280 2.19 -20.81 7.39
CA ILE A 280 3.10 -21.76 6.75
C ILE A 280 2.79 -21.89 5.26
N ALA A 281 1.51 -22.09 4.89
CA ALA A 281 1.12 -22.19 3.48
C ALA A 281 1.49 -20.92 2.70
N MET A 282 1.29 -19.76 3.31
CA MET A 282 1.66 -18.49 2.74
C MET A 282 3.17 -18.36 2.53
N PHE A 283 3.96 -18.74 3.54
CA PHE A 283 5.41 -18.71 3.50
C PHE A 283 5.97 -19.64 2.42
N LEU A 284 5.44 -20.86 2.34
CA LEU A 284 5.79 -21.83 1.30
C LEU A 284 5.47 -21.29 -0.10
N PHE A 285 4.27 -20.70 -0.28
CA PHE A 285 3.88 -20.12 -1.57
C PHE A 285 4.79 -18.97 -1.97
N LEU A 286 5.02 -18.00 -1.07
CA LEU A 286 5.86 -16.84 -1.34
C LEU A 286 7.30 -17.22 -1.64
N CYS A 287 7.88 -18.14 -0.87
CA CYS A 287 9.22 -18.64 -1.15
C CYS A 287 9.25 -19.35 -2.51
N THR A 288 8.27 -20.20 -2.81
CA THR A 288 8.19 -20.88 -4.11
C THR A 288 8.15 -19.88 -5.25
N VAL A 289 7.26 -18.88 -5.17
CA VAL A 289 7.18 -17.83 -6.19
C VAL A 289 8.49 -17.06 -6.30
N ALA A 290 9.08 -16.65 -5.18
CA ALA A 290 10.33 -15.91 -5.17
C ALA A 290 11.46 -16.71 -5.84
N TYR A 291 11.61 -17.99 -5.50
CA TYR A 291 12.60 -18.87 -6.12
C TYR A 291 12.32 -19.13 -7.60
N THR A 292 11.06 -19.33 -8.00
CA THR A 292 10.74 -19.44 -9.43
C THR A 292 11.05 -18.14 -10.18
N ALA A 293 10.78 -16.98 -9.57
CA ALA A 293 11.07 -15.69 -10.15
C ALA A 293 12.58 -15.43 -10.31
N THR A 294 13.44 -15.97 -9.42
CA THR A 294 14.91 -15.88 -9.62
C THR A 294 15.41 -16.62 -10.87
N VAL A 295 14.66 -17.60 -11.38
CA VAL A 295 15.00 -18.33 -12.61
C VAL A 295 14.42 -17.66 -13.85
N VAL A 296 13.22 -17.08 -13.72
CA VAL A 296 12.49 -16.48 -14.83
C VAL A 296 12.94 -15.05 -15.13
N LEU A 297 13.27 -14.27 -14.10
CA LEU A 297 13.74 -12.90 -14.25
C LEU A 297 15.24 -12.90 -14.56
N PRO A 298 15.71 -12.01 -15.47
CA PRO A 298 17.13 -11.82 -15.69
C PRO A 298 17.81 -11.38 -14.38
N PRO A 299 19.02 -11.87 -14.10
CA PRO A 299 19.76 -11.44 -12.92
C PRO A 299 20.01 -9.93 -13.01
N PRO A 300 19.99 -9.21 -11.87
CA PRO A 300 20.28 -7.79 -11.87
C PRO A 300 21.70 -7.57 -12.39
N THR A 301 21.85 -6.74 -13.43
CA THR A 301 23.11 -6.52 -14.16
C THR A 301 23.94 -5.37 -13.57
N GLY A 302 23.81 -5.07 -12.27
CA GLY A 302 24.47 -3.95 -11.62
C GLY A 302 25.31 -4.32 -10.39
N THR A 303 26.32 -3.51 -10.07
CA THR A 303 26.95 -3.48 -8.73
C THR A 303 25.97 -2.86 -7.74
N VAL A 304 25.87 -3.43 -6.54
CA VAL A 304 25.00 -2.89 -5.50
C VAL A 304 25.50 -1.49 -5.11
N ASP A 305 24.75 -0.45 -5.49
CA ASP A 305 25.00 0.92 -5.01
C ASP A 305 24.37 1.10 -3.62
N GLU A 306 24.83 2.08 -2.84
CA GLU A 306 24.22 2.39 -1.55
C GLU A 306 22.79 2.89 -1.75
N THR A 307 21.83 2.27 -1.07
CA THR A 307 20.42 2.64 -1.14
C THR A 307 19.85 2.95 0.23
N THR A 308 19.34 4.17 0.38
CA THR A 308 18.64 4.59 1.60
C THR A 308 17.21 4.06 1.66
N GLY A 309 16.71 3.45 0.58
CA GLY A 309 15.34 2.94 0.50
C GLY A 309 15.05 1.81 1.49
N LEU A 310 16.08 1.05 1.89
CA LEU A 310 15.94 -0.10 2.79
C LEU A 310 16.33 0.17 4.24
N ASP A 311 16.96 1.31 4.54
CA ASP A 311 17.40 1.68 5.91
C ASP A 311 16.27 1.63 6.92
N SER A 312 15.08 1.93 6.40
CA SER A 312 13.80 1.82 7.07
C SER A 312 13.45 0.48 7.72
N LEU A 313 14.10 -0.61 7.31
CA LEU A 313 13.88 -1.98 7.79
C LEU A 313 14.95 -2.43 8.79
N SER A 314 15.94 -1.58 9.04
CA SER A 314 17.07 -1.79 9.94
C SER A 314 17.14 -0.70 11.01
N ARG A 315 18.01 -0.91 12.00
CA ARG A 315 18.44 0.11 12.94
C ARG A 315 18.96 1.35 12.18
N PRO A 316 18.62 2.58 12.62
CA PRO A 316 19.20 3.80 12.05
C PRO A 316 20.72 3.80 12.19
N GLU A 317 21.44 4.32 11.18
CA GLU A 317 22.91 4.46 11.22
C GLU A 317 23.37 5.32 12.39
N PHE A 318 22.68 6.44 12.62
CA PHE A 318 22.90 7.34 13.76
C PHE A 318 21.91 7.00 14.88
N SER A 319 22.39 6.26 15.89
CA SER A 319 21.58 5.73 16.99
C SER A 319 21.98 6.26 18.38
N THR A 320 22.62 7.43 18.41
CA THR A 320 23.06 8.14 19.63
C THR A 320 22.05 9.22 20.04
N TYR A 321 21.94 9.53 21.34
CA TYR A 321 21.01 10.52 21.88
C TYR A 321 21.19 11.92 21.26
N ASP A 322 22.43 12.31 21.00
CA ASP A 322 22.78 13.63 20.47
C ASP A 322 22.22 13.90 19.07
N GLN A 323 21.99 12.83 18.28
CA GLN A 323 21.55 12.92 16.90
C GLN A 323 20.07 12.55 16.70
N ILE A 324 19.29 12.35 17.77
CA ILE A 324 17.88 11.93 17.65
C ILE A 324 17.07 12.86 16.75
N THR A 325 17.26 14.18 16.88
CA THR A 325 16.49 15.16 16.10
C THR A 325 16.78 15.04 14.61
N GLU A 326 18.04 14.85 14.25
CA GLU A 326 18.49 14.61 12.89
C GLU A 326 17.95 13.27 12.37
N THR A 327 18.12 12.18 13.12
CA THR A 327 17.62 10.85 12.76
C THR A 327 16.10 10.84 12.55
N VAL A 328 15.33 11.53 13.41
CA VAL A 328 13.87 11.68 13.25
C VAL A 328 13.55 12.50 12.00
N SER A 329 14.24 13.62 11.77
CA SER A 329 14.00 14.48 10.60
C SER A 329 14.26 13.76 9.26
N VAL A 330 15.29 12.90 9.21
CA VAL A 330 15.63 12.07 8.05
C VAL A 330 14.63 10.92 7.90
N SER A 331 14.24 10.27 9.00
CA SER A 331 13.34 9.12 8.99
C SER A 331 11.85 9.46 8.75
N VAL A 332 11.49 10.73 8.93
CA VAL A 332 10.12 11.24 8.88
C VAL A 332 10.01 12.36 7.84
N SER A 333 9.55 12.00 6.63
CA SER A 333 9.14 13.00 5.65
C SER A 333 7.71 13.45 5.93
N LEU A 334 7.56 14.47 6.79
CA LEU A 334 6.28 15.17 7.02
C LEU A 334 5.79 15.97 5.80
N LYS A 335 6.51 15.93 4.68
CA LYS A 335 6.20 16.69 3.46
C LYS A 335 4.99 16.14 2.69
N ASP A 336 4.59 14.89 2.94
CA ASP A 336 3.40 14.32 2.29
C ASP A 336 2.11 14.90 2.93
N PRO A 337 1.30 15.65 2.16
CA PRO A 337 0.08 16.27 2.68
C PRO A 337 -0.92 15.24 3.21
N LEU A 338 -0.94 14.02 2.65
CA LEU A 338 -1.83 12.96 3.13
C LEU A 338 -1.44 12.52 4.55
N MET A 339 -0.15 12.34 4.80
CA MET A 339 0.36 11.96 6.14
C MET A 339 0.08 13.05 7.17
N LEU A 340 0.25 14.31 6.80
CA LEU A 340 -0.03 15.46 7.67
C LEU A 340 -1.51 15.53 8.04
N VAL A 341 -2.40 15.51 7.05
CA VAL A 341 -3.86 15.55 7.27
C VAL A 341 -4.32 14.33 8.06
N GLY A 342 -3.81 13.13 7.74
CA GLY A 342 -4.13 11.91 8.45
C GLY A 342 -3.68 11.95 9.92
N THR A 343 -2.49 12.48 10.20
CA THR A 343 -1.95 12.59 11.57
C THR A 343 -2.76 13.59 12.40
N LEU A 344 -3.08 14.76 11.83
CA LEU A 344 -3.93 15.76 12.50
C LEU A 344 -5.33 15.20 12.78
N ALA A 345 -5.94 14.53 11.80
CA ALA A 345 -7.25 13.89 11.97
C ALA A 345 -7.23 12.80 13.04
N LEU A 346 -6.19 11.96 13.06
CA LEU A 346 -6.02 10.93 14.09
C LEU A 346 -5.90 11.55 15.48
N TRP A 347 -5.09 12.59 15.63
CA TRP A 347 -4.90 13.29 16.91
C TRP A 347 -6.22 13.89 17.41
N ILE A 348 -6.96 14.60 16.55
CA ILE A 348 -8.29 15.16 16.88
C ILE A 348 -9.25 14.05 17.33
N LEU A 349 -9.31 12.93 16.60
CA LEU A 349 -10.20 11.82 16.92
C LEU A 349 -9.82 11.15 18.26
N VAL A 350 -8.54 11.02 18.57
CA VAL A 350 -8.07 10.44 19.84
C VAL A 350 -8.44 11.37 21.01
N VAL A 351 -8.15 12.67 20.90
CA VAL A 351 -8.49 13.67 21.94
C VAL A 351 -10.00 13.73 22.15
N ALA A 352 -10.78 13.86 21.07
CA ALA A 352 -12.23 13.86 21.12
C ALA A 352 -12.80 12.53 21.67
N GLY A 353 -12.18 11.40 21.34
CA GLY A 353 -12.56 10.08 21.86
C GLY A 353 -12.31 9.91 23.35
N MET A 354 -11.21 10.42 23.87
CA MET A 354 -10.95 10.45 25.30
C MET A 354 -12.02 11.29 26.02
N PHE A 355 -12.32 12.48 25.49
CA PHE A 355 -13.38 13.33 26.02
C PHE A 355 -14.75 12.63 25.99
N ILE A 356 -15.14 12.02 24.87
CA ILE A 356 -16.43 11.29 24.74
C ILE A 356 -16.53 10.13 25.73
N ARG A 357 -15.43 9.43 26.03
CA ARG A 357 -15.41 8.36 27.03
C ARG A 357 -15.57 8.91 28.44
N ILE A 358 -14.87 9.99 28.78
CA ILE A 358 -14.95 10.66 30.09
C ILE A 358 -16.36 11.21 30.32
N ALA A 359 -16.91 11.92 29.33
CA ALA A 359 -18.24 12.52 29.37
C ALA A 359 -19.37 11.50 29.15
N LYS A 360 -19.06 10.20 28.95
CA LYS A 360 -20.02 9.11 28.71
C LYS A 360 -21.08 9.41 27.64
N VAL A 361 -20.71 10.18 26.60
CA VAL A 361 -21.65 10.65 25.57
C VAL A 361 -22.19 9.46 24.77
N GLY A 362 -23.49 9.22 24.84
CA GLY A 362 -24.19 8.12 24.15
C GLY A 362 -24.58 8.42 22.70
N TYR A 363 -24.98 7.38 21.97
CA TYR A 363 -25.59 7.55 20.64
C TYR A 363 -26.93 8.29 20.75
N ARG A 364 -27.28 9.09 19.74
CA ARG A 364 -28.64 9.62 19.60
C ARG A 364 -29.51 8.55 18.93
N ASN A 365 -30.73 8.39 19.40
CA ASN A 365 -31.78 7.77 18.61
C ASN A 365 -32.81 8.84 18.26
N ASP A 366 -33.22 8.88 17.00
CA ASP A 366 -34.32 9.74 16.56
C ASP A 366 -35.64 8.99 16.74
N ASN A 367 -36.68 9.66 17.25
CA ASN A 367 -38.00 9.07 17.41
C ASN A 367 -38.83 9.30 16.12
N PRO A 368 -39.33 8.24 15.44
CA PRO A 368 -39.94 8.35 14.12
C PRO A 368 -41.16 9.27 14.02
N GLU A 369 -41.95 9.39 15.10
CA GLU A 369 -43.16 10.21 15.13
C GLU A 369 -42.88 11.71 15.28
N THR A 370 -41.77 12.08 15.91
CA THR A 370 -41.42 13.49 16.18
C THR A 370 -40.73 14.14 14.97
N GLU A 371 -39.98 13.35 14.21
CA GLU A 371 -39.19 13.78 13.04
C GLU A 371 -40.03 13.91 11.76
N SER A 372 -41.14 13.16 11.63
CA SER A 372 -42.06 13.30 10.50
C SER A 372 -42.84 14.62 10.54
N SER A 373 -43.02 15.18 11.74
CA SER A 373 -43.78 16.42 11.99
C SER A 373 -42.88 17.66 12.08
N ALA A 374 -41.64 17.51 12.54
CA ALA A 374 -40.70 18.62 12.74
C ALA A 374 -39.55 18.60 11.71
N SER A 375 -39.71 19.32 10.58
CA SER A 375 -38.68 20.24 10.03
C SER A 375 -38.66 20.39 8.50
N THR A 376 -38.50 21.64 8.07
CA THR A 376 -38.35 22.11 6.69
C THR A 376 -36.86 22.28 6.26
N GLY A 377 -35.90 21.82 7.07
CA GLY A 377 -34.46 22.03 6.87
C GLY A 377 -33.74 20.91 6.07
N ARG A 378 -32.76 21.26 5.24
CA ARG A 378 -31.99 20.32 4.38
C ARG A 378 -31.34 19.14 5.14
N MET A 379 -30.89 19.33 6.39
CA MET A 379 -30.21 18.27 7.18
C MET A 379 -31.15 17.31 7.94
N ALA A 380 -32.43 17.64 8.00
CA ALA A 380 -33.43 16.85 8.74
C ALA A 380 -34.27 15.95 7.83
N LYS A 381 -34.09 16.05 6.51
CA LYS A 381 -34.73 15.16 5.56
C LYS A 381 -34.24 13.71 5.76
N ALA A 382 -35.17 12.79 5.97
CA ALA A 382 -34.86 11.37 6.05
C ALA A 382 -34.31 10.86 4.71
N VAL A 383 -33.05 10.46 4.68
CA VAL A 383 -32.41 9.92 3.47
C VAL A 383 -32.56 8.39 3.45
N PRO A 384 -33.15 7.79 2.40
CA PRO A 384 -33.22 6.35 2.26
C PRO A 384 -31.82 5.71 2.25
N ALA A 385 -31.69 4.50 2.78
CA ALA A 385 -30.40 3.83 2.91
C ALA A 385 -29.74 3.49 1.56
N SER A 386 -30.54 3.32 0.50
CA SER A 386 -30.05 3.09 -0.88
C SER A 386 -29.34 4.32 -1.45
N GLN A 387 -29.92 5.51 -1.30
CA GLN A 387 -29.31 6.76 -1.74
C GLN A 387 -27.99 7.05 -1.01
N LEU A 388 -27.92 6.70 0.27
CA LEU A 388 -26.71 6.87 1.06
C LEU A 388 -25.59 5.92 0.64
N GLY A 389 -25.93 4.67 0.27
CA GLY A 389 -24.98 3.73 -0.32
C GLY A 389 -24.45 4.22 -1.67
N ALA A 390 -25.34 4.75 -2.52
CA ALA A 390 -24.95 5.34 -3.80
C ALA A 390 -24.02 6.55 -3.62
N ILE A 391 -24.33 7.47 -2.70
CA ILE A 391 -23.47 8.63 -2.40
C ILE A 391 -22.11 8.19 -1.85
N ALA A 392 -22.06 7.17 -0.99
CA ALA A 392 -20.80 6.67 -0.47
C ALA A 392 -19.92 6.05 -1.56
N ILE A 393 -20.50 5.25 -2.47
CA ILE A 393 -19.79 4.68 -3.61
C ILE A 393 -19.32 5.78 -4.56
N PHE A 394 -20.19 6.74 -4.88
CA PHE A 394 -19.87 7.84 -5.78
C PHE A 394 -18.81 8.77 -5.18
N GLY A 395 -18.90 9.05 -3.87
CA GLY A 395 -17.90 9.81 -3.14
C GLY A 395 -16.54 9.10 -3.05
N MET A 396 -16.53 7.78 -2.86
CA MET A 396 -15.30 6.98 -2.90
C MET A 396 -14.69 6.97 -4.31
N ALA A 397 -15.51 6.84 -5.36
CA ALA A 397 -15.06 6.92 -6.74
C ALA A 397 -14.48 8.30 -7.07
N ILE A 398 -15.16 9.39 -6.67
CA ILE A 398 -14.65 10.76 -6.83
C ILE A 398 -13.33 10.93 -6.08
N PHE A 399 -13.25 10.48 -4.82
CA PHE A 399 -12.01 10.55 -4.04
C PHE A 399 -10.88 9.81 -4.73
N PHE A 400 -11.14 8.58 -5.22
CA PHE A 400 -10.13 7.81 -5.95
C PHE A 400 -9.69 8.51 -7.24
N CYS A 401 -10.62 9.06 -8.03
CA CYS A 401 -10.30 9.81 -9.24
C CYS A 401 -9.49 11.09 -8.94
N LEU A 402 -9.90 11.88 -7.95
CA LEU A 402 -9.19 13.09 -7.53
C LEU A 402 -7.80 12.77 -6.97
N PHE A 403 -7.69 11.72 -6.17
CA PHE A 403 -6.42 11.29 -5.58
C PHE A 403 -5.47 10.76 -6.66
N THR A 404 -6.00 10.00 -7.64
CA THR A 404 -5.27 9.58 -8.84
C THR A 404 -4.78 10.80 -9.64
N TYR A 405 -5.62 11.81 -9.80
CA TYR A 405 -5.24 13.06 -10.48
C TYR A 405 -4.12 13.82 -9.76
N ILE A 406 -4.08 13.82 -8.43
CA ILE A 406 -3.05 14.54 -7.65
C ILE A 406 -1.68 13.83 -7.69
N ILE A 407 -1.65 12.49 -7.72
CA ILE A 407 -0.41 11.71 -7.58
C ILE A 407 0.15 11.26 -8.93
N PHE A 408 -0.71 11.00 -9.92
CA PHE A 408 -0.24 10.54 -11.22
C PHE A 408 0.31 11.71 -12.03
N PRO A 409 1.57 11.64 -12.53
CA PRO A 409 2.16 12.73 -13.28
C PRO A 409 1.36 12.99 -14.57
N SER A 410 1.21 14.26 -14.92
CA SER A 410 0.56 14.70 -16.15
C SER A 410 1.36 14.25 -17.38
N PRO A 411 0.74 14.16 -18.59
CA PRO A 411 1.46 13.75 -19.79
C PRO A 411 2.65 14.66 -20.09
N SER A 412 2.54 15.96 -19.81
CA SER A 412 3.63 16.93 -19.95
C SER A 412 4.78 16.67 -18.98
N GLU A 413 4.50 16.41 -17.70
CA GLU A 413 5.53 16.06 -16.71
C GLU A 413 6.24 14.75 -17.09
N CYS A 414 5.50 13.73 -17.54
CA CYS A 414 6.10 12.50 -18.06
C CYS A 414 7.04 12.77 -19.24
N LEU A 415 6.67 13.67 -20.16
CA LEU A 415 7.47 14.02 -21.33
C LEU A 415 8.72 14.83 -20.96
N GLU A 416 8.60 15.76 -20.01
CA GLU A 416 9.74 16.54 -19.49
C GLU A 416 10.73 15.64 -18.75
N GLU A 417 10.24 14.74 -17.90
CA GLU A 417 11.10 13.81 -17.16
C GLU A 417 11.84 12.85 -18.11
N MET A 418 11.16 12.35 -19.15
CA MET A 418 11.82 11.55 -20.20
C MET A 418 12.90 12.32 -20.96
N GLN A 419 12.72 13.63 -21.19
CA GLN A 419 13.75 14.45 -21.84
C GLN A 419 15.00 14.55 -20.97
N THR A 420 14.83 14.77 -19.66
CA THR A 420 15.94 14.78 -18.69
C THR A 420 16.66 13.43 -18.66
N ILE A 421 15.91 12.33 -18.50
CA ILE A 421 16.44 10.96 -18.45
C ILE A 421 17.20 10.60 -19.73
N GLN A 422 16.69 10.96 -20.92
CA GLN A 422 17.40 10.71 -22.19
C GLN A 422 18.71 11.52 -22.30
N LEU A 423 18.73 12.74 -21.76
CA LEU A 423 19.95 13.56 -21.72
C LEU A 423 21.02 12.88 -20.85
N ASP A 424 20.62 12.40 -19.67
CA ASP A 424 21.49 11.68 -18.74
C ASP A 424 22.00 10.36 -19.34
N ALA A 425 21.14 9.62 -20.05
CA ALA A 425 21.54 8.41 -20.78
C ALA A 425 22.64 8.70 -21.84
N ASN A 426 22.51 9.80 -22.58
CA ASN A 426 23.51 10.21 -23.56
C ASN A 426 24.82 10.64 -22.89
N ILE A 427 24.75 11.38 -21.78
CA ILE A 427 25.92 11.77 -20.99
C ILE A 427 26.65 10.52 -20.48
N ALA A 428 25.93 9.55 -19.94
CA ALA A 428 26.47 8.27 -19.47
C ALA A 428 27.19 7.50 -20.59
N LEU A 429 26.57 7.39 -21.77
CA LEU A 429 27.18 6.73 -22.93
C LEU A 429 28.44 7.43 -23.43
N ARG A 430 28.47 8.78 -23.38
CA ARG A 430 29.65 9.57 -23.74
C ARG A 430 30.79 9.39 -22.74
N ARG A 431 30.47 9.27 -21.45
CA ARG A 431 31.44 8.96 -20.39
C ARG A 431 31.91 7.50 -20.39
N GLY A 432 31.34 6.66 -21.26
CA GLY A 432 31.65 5.24 -21.33
C GLY A 432 30.98 4.42 -20.22
N ASN A 433 30.09 5.02 -19.43
CA ASN A 433 29.32 4.31 -18.43
C ASN A 433 28.08 3.67 -19.08
N VAL A 434 28.29 2.49 -19.68
CA VAL A 434 27.25 1.71 -20.38
C VAL A 434 26.11 1.31 -19.44
N ARG A 435 26.42 1.14 -18.15
CA ARG A 435 25.46 0.69 -17.15
C ARG A 435 24.47 1.79 -16.77
N ASP A 436 24.95 2.97 -16.39
CA ASP A 436 24.07 4.10 -16.10
C ASP A 436 23.17 4.39 -17.30
N ALA A 437 23.70 4.25 -18.52
CA ALA A 437 22.91 4.40 -19.73
C ALA A 437 21.79 3.37 -19.89
N LEU A 438 22.05 2.10 -19.56
CA LEU A 438 21.03 1.05 -19.53
C LEU A 438 19.92 1.37 -18.54
N ASP A 439 20.28 1.85 -17.35
CA ASP A 439 19.32 2.19 -16.29
C ASP A 439 18.46 3.40 -16.68
N GLN A 440 19.08 4.44 -17.25
CA GLN A 440 18.35 5.61 -17.74
C GLN A 440 17.43 5.26 -18.93
N ILE A 441 17.86 4.41 -19.86
CA ILE A 441 17.00 3.96 -20.97
C ILE A 441 15.83 3.12 -20.45
N ALA A 442 16.04 2.26 -19.45
CA ALA A 442 14.97 1.50 -18.81
C ALA A 442 13.98 2.39 -18.04
N ALA A 443 14.48 3.43 -17.37
CA ALA A 443 13.65 4.45 -16.72
C ALA A 443 12.81 5.20 -17.75
N CYS A 444 13.41 5.59 -18.89
CA CYS A 444 12.70 6.25 -19.99
C CYS A 444 11.57 5.37 -20.56
N ASP A 445 11.80 4.07 -20.78
CA ASP A 445 10.74 3.14 -21.23
C ASP A 445 9.61 3.02 -20.19
N SER A 446 9.95 3.05 -18.91
CA SER A 446 8.96 3.01 -17.83
C SER A 446 8.05 4.25 -17.82
N PHE A 447 8.59 5.44 -18.10
CA PHE A 447 7.77 6.66 -18.28
C PHE A 447 6.99 6.64 -19.59
N ALA A 448 7.58 6.14 -20.68
CA ALA A 448 6.90 5.97 -21.95
C ALA A 448 5.70 5.00 -21.86
N ALA A 449 5.80 3.96 -21.02
CA ALA A 449 4.69 3.05 -20.74
C ALA A 449 3.54 3.72 -19.95
N LYS A 450 3.84 4.74 -19.13
CA LYS A 450 2.84 5.48 -18.33
C LYS A 450 2.11 6.54 -19.13
N LEU A 451 2.66 7.03 -20.24
CA LEU A 451 2.08 8.11 -21.07
C LEU A 451 0.61 7.89 -21.47
N PRO A 452 0.22 6.73 -22.03
CA PRO A 452 -1.19 6.49 -22.40
C PRO A 452 -2.11 6.42 -21.19
N ILE A 453 -1.60 5.92 -20.05
CA ILE A 453 -2.35 5.81 -18.79
C ILE A 453 -2.54 7.21 -18.19
N SER A 454 -1.48 8.02 -18.19
CA SER A 454 -1.50 9.42 -17.77
C SER A 454 -2.56 10.19 -18.56
N ALA A 455 -2.56 10.05 -19.88
CA ALA A 455 -3.53 10.73 -20.73
C ALA A 455 -4.98 10.38 -20.34
N VAL A 456 -5.28 9.11 -20.08
CA VAL A 456 -6.61 8.68 -19.60
C VAL A 456 -6.96 9.24 -18.22
N VAL A 457 -6.01 9.28 -17.29
CA VAL A 457 -6.20 9.88 -15.95
C VAL A 457 -6.59 11.36 -16.05
N TYR A 458 -5.95 12.09 -16.97
CA TYR A 458 -6.22 13.50 -17.26
C TYR A 458 -7.32 13.71 -18.30
N LEU A 459 -8.24 12.73 -18.43
CA LEU A 459 -9.44 12.77 -19.29
C LEU A 459 -9.15 13.03 -20.78
N SER A 460 -7.92 12.77 -21.22
CA SER A 460 -7.43 12.92 -22.59
C SER A 460 -7.20 11.53 -23.17
N PHE A 461 -8.26 10.89 -23.69
CA PHE A 461 -8.11 9.54 -24.27
C PHE A 461 -7.11 9.56 -25.42
N PRO A 462 -6.05 8.73 -25.40
CA PRO A 462 -4.97 8.83 -26.37
C PRO A 462 -5.45 8.47 -27.78
N THR A 463 -5.16 9.37 -28.73
CA THR A 463 -5.53 9.21 -30.14
C THR A 463 -4.74 8.05 -30.79
N PRO A 464 -5.19 7.51 -31.93
CA PRO A 464 -4.43 6.50 -32.67
C PRO A 464 -2.99 6.94 -32.99
N SER A 465 -2.78 8.21 -33.36
CA SER A 465 -1.45 8.77 -33.64
C SER A 465 -0.58 8.86 -32.39
N GLN A 466 -1.12 9.30 -31.25
CA GLN A 466 -0.41 9.31 -29.96
C GLN A 466 0.01 7.90 -29.52
N ARG A 467 -0.88 6.91 -29.66
CA ARG A 467 -0.55 5.51 -29.35
C ARG A 467 0.54 4.96 -30.26
N GLN A 468 0.52 5.34 -31.54
CA GLN A 468 1.55 4.95 -32.49
C GLN A 468 2.91 5.59 -32.16
N ALA A 469 2.94 6.90 -31.89
CA ALA A 469 4.16 7.60 -31.49
C ALA A 469 4.78 7.01 -30.22
N THR A 470 3.96 6.74 -29.18
CA THR A 470 4.43 6.06 -27.98
C THR A 470 4.98 4.65 -28.28
N ARG A 471 4.32 3.89 -29.17
CA ARG A 471 4.77 2.55 -29.54
C ARG A 471 6.11 2.58 -30.28
N GLU A 472 6.28 3.50 -31.22
CA GLU A 472 7.52 3.69 -31.97
C GLU A 472 8.68 4.10 -31.05
N LEU A 473 8.45 5.05 -30.15
CA LEU A 473 9.43 5.44 -29.13
C LEU A 473 9.85 4.24 -28.26
N ARG A 474 8.89 3.44 -27.79
CA ARG A 474 9.17 2.27 -26.94
C ARG A 474 9.91 1.16 -27.70
N LEU A 475 9.59 0.94 -28.98
CA LEU A 475 10.33 0.00 -29.81
C LEU A 475 11.80 0.43 -29.95
N GLU A 476 12.04 1.72 -30.15
CA GLU A 476 13.40 2.24 -30.29
C GLU A 476 14.19 2.17 -28.98
N LEU A 477 13.54 2.47 -27.85
CA LEU A 477 14.11 2.29 -26.50
C LEU A 477 14.48 0.82 -26.25
N HIS A 478 13.60 -0.11 -26.62
CA HIS A 478 13.85 -1.54 -26.49
C HIS A 478 15.03 -2.00 -27.34
N SER A 479 15.11 -1.58 -28.61
CA SER A 479 16.25 -1.94 -29.48
C SER A 479 17.56 -1.34 -29.00
N THR A 480 17.54 -0.10 -28.49
CA THR A 480 18.75 0.55 -27.97
C THR A 480 19.23 -0.16 -26.70
N ARG A 481 18.30 -0.56 -25.83
CA ARG A 481 18.61 -1.37 -24.64
C ARG A 481 19.22 -2.72 -25.01
N ALA A 482 18.66 -3.43 -26.00
CA ALA A 482 19.18 -4.72 -26.45
C ALA A 482 20.63 -4.60 -26.95
N LEU A 483 20.94 -3.59 -27.77
CA LEU A 483 22.31 -3.35 -28.26
C LEU A 483 23.30 -3.07 -27.14
N LEU A 484 22.89 -2.32 -26.11
CA LEU A 484 23.72 -2.06 -24.94
C LEU A 484 23.94 -3.31 -24.08
N GLN A 485 22.95 -4.19 -23.99
CA GLN A 485 23.07 -5.49 -23.31
C GLN A 485 24.02 -6.43 -24.05
N ASP A 486 24.01 -6.39 -25.38
CA ASP A 486 24.91 -7.15 -26.25
C ASP A 486 26.34 -6.56 -26.32
N GLY A 487 26.59 -5.44 -25.65
CA GLY A 487 27.89 -4.77 -25.63
C GLY A 487 28.20 -3.92 -26.86
N ASP A 488 27.27 -3.78 -27.81
CA ASP A 488 27.43 -2.94 -29.00
C ASP A 488 27.08 -1.47 -28.72
N VAL A 489 27.96 -0.83 -27.95
CA VAL A 489 27.85 0.59 -27.55
C VAL A 489 27.89 1.52 -28.78
N THR A 490 28.60 1.12 -29.84
CA THR A 490 28.77 1.94 -31.05
C THR A 490 27.47 2.06 -31.82
N SER A 491 26.75 0.95 -32.00
CA SER A 491 25.43 0.95 -32.65
C SER A 491 24.37 1.61 -31.78
N ALA A 492 24.42 1.41 -30.45
CA ALA A 492 23.52 2.10 -29.53
C ALA A 492 23.68 3.63 -29.58
N LYS A 493 24.92 4.14 -29.64
CA LYS A 493 25.21 5.58 -29.81
C LYS A 493 24.63 6.15 -31.11
N LYS A 494 24.61 5.37 -32.20
CA LYS A 494 24.03 5.79 -33.48
C LYS A 494 22.51 5.97 -33.42
N ARG A 495 21.82 5.30 -32.50
CA ARG A 495 20.35 5.38 -32.32
C ARG A 495 19.88 6.50 -31.39
N ILE A 496 20.79 7.12 -30.63
CA ILE A 496 20.45 8.26 -29.75
C ILE A 496 19.75 9.42 -30.48
N PRO A 497 20.23 9.88 -31.66
CA PRO A 497 19.54 10.93 -32.40
C PRO A 497 18.09 10.56 -32.76
N ASP A 498 17.86 9.29 -33.13
CA ASP A 498 16.52 8.79 -33.43
C ASP A 498 15.63 8.74 -32.18
N LEU A 499 16.18 8.34 -31.04
CA LEU A 499 15.48 8.41 -29.74
C LEU A 499 15.03 9.83 -29.37
N MET A 500 15.91 10.82 -29.54
CA MET A 500 15.58 12.22 -29.27
C MET A 500 14.51 12.74 -30.25
N ARG A 501 14.62 12.35 -31.53
CA ARG A 501 13.62 12.70 -32.56
C ARG A 501 12.25 12.12 -32.21
N LEU A 502 12.19 10.82 -31.93
CA LEU A 502 10.94 10.13 -31.56
C LEU A 502 10.34 10.68 -30.27
N LEU A 503 11.15 11.05 -29.28
CA LEU A 503 10.67 11.69 -28.06
C LEU A 503 10.06 13.06 -28.38
N THR A 504 10.68 13.83 -29.26
CA THR A 504 10.18 15.14 -29.70
C THR A 504 8.88 15.01 -30.49
N GLU A 505 8.78 14.04 -31.40
CA GLU A 505 7.55 13.72 -32.14
C GLU A 505 6.43 13.25 -31.21
N THR A 506 6.77 12.43 -30.21
CA THR A 506 5.82 12.01 -29.17
C THR A 506 5.38 13.23 -28.34
N LYS A 507 6.28 14.14 -27.99
CA LYS A 507 5.93 15.39 -27.28
C LYS A 507 4.98 16.25 -28.10
N ALA A 508 5.28 16.45 -29.39
CA ALA A 508 4.46 17.25 -30.30
C ALA A 508 3.06 16.67 -30.50
N THR A 509 2.92 15.33 -30.52
CA THR A 509 1.61 14.67 -30.65
C THR A 509 0.76 14.73 -29.38
N PHE A 510 1.37 14.81 -28.18
CA PHE A 510 0.65 14.85 -26.90
C PHE A 510 0.32 16.26 -26.42
N ILE A 511 1.22 17.23 -26.60
CA ILE A 511 1.07 18.61 -26.10
C ILE A 511 0.63 19.57 -27.22
N GLY A 512 0.66 19.10 -28.48
CA GLY A 512 0.62 19.97 -29.65
C GLY A 512 2.00 20.56 -29.92
N SER A 513 2.22 21.01 -31.16
CA SER A 513 3.42 21.76 -31.53
C SER A 513 3.31 23.19 -30.97
N SER A 514 3.48 23.39 -29.67
CA SER A 514 3.61 24.73 -29.11
C SER A 514 5.10 25.11 -28.98
N SER A 515 5.51 25.99 -29.90
CA SER A 515 6.41 27.15 -29.71
C SER A 515 7.72 26.97 -28.96
#